data_AF-A0A4Q3DYZ3-F1
#
_entry.id   AF-A0A4Q3DYZ3-F1
#
_cell.length_a   1.000
_cell.length_b   1.000
_cell.length_c   1.000
_cell.angle_alpha   90.00
_cell.angle_beta   90.00
_cell.angle_gamma   90.00
#
_symmetry.space_group_name_H-M   'P 1'
#
loop_
_entity.id
_entity.type
_entity.pdbx_description
1 polymer ?
#
loop_
_entity_poly.entity_id
_entity_poly.type
_entity_poly.pdbx_seq_one_letter_code
_entity_poly.pdbx_strand_id
1 'polypeptide(L)'
;MSNGLYQVDFERSSLRVLAGRIVINHLTLKPNYTVFNQLKRAGKAPNNLYTLSVDQIVFKHIHPFKLYFKNEAEVDEITISQPKIEAVYQELHNHDLPDSGKKTYYERIAGTIKSLHIRQILLENINLRYQENVNQHIQIRHFKEIDVKATDLLIDANSQNDKSRFNFCKDITVIFNNYKGETPSKSYQYQAKSLTFSSSKENIKLVDAVFMPQKLAVQKLKPNVDFSFKTDSIQINQFDYQSFISYR
;
A
#
# COMPACT_ATOMS: atom_id res chain seq x y z
N MET A 1 4.49 13.64 -13.09
CA MET A 1 5.80 12.95 -13.17
C MET A 1 6.69 13.49 -12.05
N SER A 2 7.57 12.67 -11.49
CA SER A 2 8.28 12.92 -10.22
C SER A 2 9.39 13.99 -10.27
N ASN A 3 9.49 14.80 -11.34
CA ASN A 3 10.60 15.74 -11.58
C ASN A 3 11.99 15.12 -11.35
N GLY A 4 12.16 13.83 -11.65
CA GLY A 4 13.42 13.09 -11.45
C GLY A 4 13.70 12.63 -10.02
N LEU A 5 12.78 12.84 -9.07
CA LEU A 5 12.92 12.41 -7.67
C LEU A 5 13.04 10.88 -7.53
N TYR A 6 12.55 10.13 -8.51
CA TYR A 6 12.60 8.67 -8.48
C TYR A 6 13.27 8.14 -9.75
N GLN A 7 14.06 7.09 -9.56
CA GLN A 7 14.68 6.30 -10.62
C GLN A 7 14.05 4.92 -10.63
N VAL A 8 13.75 4.42 -11.84
CA VAL A 8 13.23 3.07 -12.07
C VAL A 8 14.27 2.29 -12.84
N ASP A 9 14.55 1.07 -12.41
CA ASP A 9 15.44 0.13 -13.09
C ASP A 9 14.83 -1.28 -13.08
N PHE A 10 15.20 -2.12 -14.04
CA PHE A 10 14.77 -3.53 -14.11
C PHE A 10 15.79 -4.35 -14.90
N GLU A 11 15.95 -5.62 -14.55
CA GLU A 11 16.94 -6.46 -15.23
C GLU A 11 16.48 -6.92 -16.61
N ARG A 12 15.24 -7.42 -16.70
CA ARG A 12 14.71 -8.01 -17.94
C ARG A 12 13.23 -7.74 -18.06
N SER A 13 12.79 -7.47 -19.28
CA SER A 13 11.40 -7.47 -19.65
C SER A 13 11.17 -8.39 -20.85
N SER A 14 9.97 -8.97 -20.92
CA SER A 14 9.55 -9.76 -22.07
C SER A 14 8.10 -9.45 -22.40
N LEU A 15 7.81 -9.37 -23.70
CA LEU A 15 6.48 -9.11 -24.23
C LEU A 15 6.10 -10.25 -25.18
N ARG A 16 4.95 -10.88 -24.90
CA ARG A 16 4.29 -11.84 -25.79
C ARG A 16 2.99 -11.23 -26.26
N VAL A 17 3.03 -10.51 -27.38
CA VAL A 17 1.90 -9.72 -27.89
C VAL A 17 0.68 -10.60 -28.17
N LEU A 18 0.85 -11.71 -28.88
CA LEU A 18 -0.25 -12.64 -29.21
C LEU A 18 -0.90 -13.26 -27.97
N ALA A 19 -0.11 -13.49 -26.92
CA ALA A 19 -0.60 -14.02 -25.64
C ALA A 19 -1.10 -12.91 -24.69
N GLY A 20 -1.02 -11.64 -25.09
CA GLY A 20 -1.35 -10.50 -24.24
C GLY A 20 -0.60 -10.48 -22.91
N ARG A 21 0.70 -10.82 -22.91
CA ARG A 21 1.47 -10.99 -21.67
C ARG A 21 2.74 -10.14 -21.65
N ILE A 22 2.96 -9.42 -20.55
CA ILE A 22 4.24 -8.75 -20.23
C ILE A 22 4.76 -9.33 -18.92
N VAL A 23 6.07 -9.59 -18.86
CA VAL A 23 6.77 -9.95 -17.63
C VAL A 23 7.96 -9.01 -17.45
N ILE A 24 8.07 -8.41 -16.27
CA ILE A 24 9.20 -7.57 -15.85
C ILE A 24 9.82 -8.24 -14.63
N ASN A 25 11.14 -8.46 -14.65
CA ASN A 25 11.86 -9.10 -13.55
C ASN A 25 12.79 -8.11 -12.86
N HIS A 26 12.88 -8.22 -11.53
CA HIS A 26 13.78 -7.47 -10.66
C HIS A 26 13.65 -5.95 -10.85
N LEU A 27 12.42 -5.44 -10.79
CA LEU A 27 12.17 -4.01 -10.86
C LEU A 27 12.58 -3.34 -9.54
N THR A 28 13.27 -2.21 -9.62
CA THR A 28 13.54 -1.35 -8.48
C THR A 28 13.10 0.07 -8.76
N LEU A 29 12.56 0.72 -7.75
CA LEU A 29 12.23 2.15 -7.71
C LEU A 29 12.95 2.72 -6.49
N LYS A 30 13.83 3.70 -6.70
CA LYS A 30 14.61 4.31 -5.62
C LYS A 30 14.55 5.83 -5.69
N PRO A 31 14.52 6.54 -4.54
CA PRO A 31 14.68 7.97 -4.52
C PRO A 31 16.05 8.40 -5.07
N ASN A 32 16.08 9.44 -5.88
CA ASN A 32 17.29 10.18 -6.20
C ASN A 32 17.56 11.19 -5.08
N TYR A 33 18.47 10.84 -4.17
CA TYR A 33 18.80 11.68 -3.01
C TYR A 33 19.38 13.04 -3.39
N THR A 34 20.01 13.18 -4.56
CA THR A 34 20.50 14.48 -5.05
C THR A 34 19.32 15.42 -5.33
N VAL A 35 18.32 14.95 -6.09
CA VAL A 35 17.11 15.71 -6.40
C VAL A 35 16.29 15.96 -5.14
N PHE A 36 16.16 14.96 -4.27
CA PHE A 36 15.48 15.12 -2.97
C PHE A 36 16.10 16.24 -2.14
N ASN A 37 17.42 16.27 -2.00
CA ASN A 37 18.12 17.29 -1.23
C ASN A 37 17.96 18.70 -1.85
N GLN A 38 17.92 18.81 -3.18
CA GLN A 38 17.61 20.06 -3.87
C GLN A 38 16.18 20.54 -3.55
N LEU A 39 15.18 19.64 -3.67
CA LEU A 39 13.80 19.94 -3.33
C LEU A 39 13.64 20.32 -1.85
N LYS A 40 14.40 19.67 -0.96
CA LYS A 40 14.39 19.94 0.48
C LYS A 40 14.88 21.35 0.80
N ARG A 41 15.98 21.77 0.17
CA ARG A 41 16.49 23.16 0.27
C ARG A 41 15.52 24.19 -0.32
N ALA A 42 14.79 23.81 -1.37
CA ALA A 42 13.81 24.67 -2.02
C ALA A 42 12.43 24.70 -1.33
N GLY A 43 12.26 23.99 -0.20
CA GLY A 43 10.98 23.92 0.51
C GLY A 43 9.90 23.10 -0.20
N LYS A 44 10.27 22.24 -1.16
CA LYS A 44 9.37 21.49 -2.05
C LYS A 44 9.52 19.97 -1.97
N ALA A 45 10.36 19.47 -1.06
CA ALA A 45 10.51 18.02 -0.90
C ALA A 45 9.27 17.41 -0.24
N PRO A 46 8.87 16.20 -0.65
CA PRO A 46 7.83 15.48 0.05
C PRO A 46 8.34 14.99 1.41
N ASN A 47 7.43 14.92 2.39
CA ASN A 47 7.71 14.34 3.70
C ASN A 47 7.89 12.82 3.64
N ASN A 48 7.39 12.17 2.58
CA ASN A 48 7.46 10.72 2.40
C ASN A 48 8.37 10.35 1.22
N LEU A 49 9.32 9.44 1.47
CA LEU A 49 10.11 8.77 0.46
C LEU A 49 9.78 7.28 0.42
N TYR A 50 9.75 6.73 -0.79
CA TYR A 50 9.45 5.32 -1.02
C TYR A 50 10.55 4.63 -1.81
N THR A 51 10.98 3.46 -1.34
CA THR A 51 11.79 2.53 -2.11
C THR A 51 10.95 1.27 -2.35
N LEU A 52 10.99 0.76 -3.58
CA LEU A 52 10.31 -0.46 -3.95
C LEU A 52 11.29 -1.38 -4.69
N SER A 53 11.27 -2.66 -4.36
CA SER A 53 11.93 -3.72 -5.11
C SER A 53 10.93 -4.85 -5.30
N VAL A 54 10.84 -5.38 -6.52
CA VAL A 54 9.89 -6.42 -6.89
C VAL A 54 10.63 -7.52 -7.65
N ASP A 55 10.40 -8.77 -7.27
CA ASP A 55 11.02 -9.92 -7.93
C ASP A 55 10.44 -10.07 -9.35
N GLN A 56 9.11 -10.03 -9.48
CA GLN A 56 8.45 -10.14 -10.78
C GLN A 56 7.13 -9.36 -10.82
N ILE A 57 6.89 -8.68 -11.94
CA ILE A 57 5.59 -8.12 -12.31
C ILE A 57 5.11 -8.85 -13.58
N VAL A 58 3.90 -9.39 -13.54
CA VAL A 58 3.25 -10.08 -14.66
C VAL A 58 1.97 -9.36 -15.02
N PHE A 59 1.86 -8.90 -16.26
CA PHE A 59 0.62 -8.40 -16.84
C PHE A 59 0.03 -9.52 -17.70
N LYS A 60 -1.24 -9.87 -17.49
CA LYS A 60 -1.97 -10.90 -18.24
C LYS A 60 -3.16 -10.29 -18.96
N HIS A 61 -3.42 -10.79 -20.17
CA HIS A 61 -4.48 -10.35 -21.08
C HIS A 61 -4.49 -8.82 -21.25
N ILE A 62 -3.35 -8.26 -21.65
CA ILE A 62 -3.28 -6.85 -22.07
C ILE A 62 -3.95 -6.68 -23.43
N HIS A 63 -4.56 -5.52 -23.66
CA HIS A 63 -5.29 -5.21 -24.90
C HIS A 63 -4.57 -4.13 -25.72
N PRO A 64 -3.46 -4.45 -26.42
CA PRO A 64 -2.61 -3.44 -27.06
C PRO A 64 -3.32 -2.75 -28.23
N PHE A 65 -4.25 -3.44 -28.90
CA PHE A 65 -5.04 -2.85 -29.98
C PHE A 65 -6.05 -1.81 -29.47
N LYS A 66 -6.62 -2.00 -28.27
CA LYS A 66 -7.46 -0.95 -27.65
C LYS A 66 -6.61 0.28 -27.31
N LEU A 67 -5.39 0.06 -26.80
CA LEU A 67 -4.46 1.16 -26.55
C LEU A 67 -4.13 1.92 -27.84
N TYR A 68 -3.79 1.22 -28.91
CA TYR A 68 -3.38 1.83 -30.17
C TYR A 68 -4.53 2.53 -30.92
N PHE A 69 -5.70 1.90 -31.03
CA PHE A 69 -6.80 2.42 -31.85
C PHE A 69 -7.80 3.29 -31.06
N LYS A 70 -7.89 3.14 -29.75
CA LYS A 70 -8.86 3.87 -28.90
C LYS A 70 -8.22 4.76 -27.85
N ASN A 71 -6.91 4.68 -27.64
CA ASN A 71 -6.19 5.31 -26.53
C ASN A 71 -6.70 4.82 -25.16
N GLU A 72 -7.12 3.56 -25.06
CA GLU A 72 -7.64 2.94 -23.84
C GLU A 72 -6.66 1.86 -23.37
N ALA A 73 -6.08 2.04 -22.19
CA ALA A 73 -5.21 1.03 -21.59
C ALA A 73 -6.05 0.05 -20.76
N GLU A 74 -6.14 -1.20 -21.22
CA GLU A 74 -6.90 -2.25 -20.53
C GLU A 74 -6.01 -3.48 -20.25
N VAL A 75 -6.08 -3.94 -19.01
CA VAL A 75 -5.35 -5.12 -18.51
C VAL A 75 -6.26 -5.92 -17.60
N ASP A 76 -6.36 -7.23 -17.80
CA ASP A 76 -7.21 -8.03 -16.92
C ASP A 76 -6.55 -8.28 -15.56
N GLU A 77 -5.27 -8.64 -15.55
CA GLU A 77 -4.58 -8.93 -14.29
C GLU A 77 -3.14 -8.42 -14.28
N ILE A 78 -2.76 -7.81 -13.15
CA ILE A 78 -1.37 -7.51 -12.81
C ILE A 78 -1.03 -8.28 -11.53
N THR A 79 -0.01 -9.13 -11.58
CA THR A 79 0.54 -9.80 -10.39
C THR A 79 1.92 -9.22 -10.07
N ILE A 80 2.14 -8.84 -8.82
CA ILE A 80 3.39 -8.28 -8.29
C ILE A 80 3.83 -9.22 -7.16
N SER A 81 4.85 -10.02 -7.42
CA SER A 81 5.32 -11.04 -6.48
C SER A 81 6.42 -10.50 -5.57
N GLN A 82 6.26 -10.76 -4.26
CA GLN A 82 7.22 -10.46 -3.19
C GLN A 82 7.75 -9.02 -3.18
N PRO A 83 6.89 -7.99 -3.31
CA PRO A 83 7.37 -6.61 -3.27
C PRO A 83 7.94 -6.28 -1.89
N LYS A 84 9.14 -5.71 -1.88
CA LYS A 84 9.82 -5.15 -0.71
C LYS A 84 9.67 -3.63 -0.77
N ILE A 85 8.94 -3.08 0.19
CA ILE A 85 8.60 -1.66 0.26
C ILE A 85 9.28 -1.06 1.48
N GLU A 86 9.99 0.05 1.29
CA GLU A 86 10.47 0.90 2.37
C GLU A 86 9.81 2.26 2.25
N ALA A 87 9.10 2.68 3.29
CA ALA A 87 8.48 3.99 3.37
C ALA A 87 9.15 4.76 4.51
N VAL A 88 9.74 5.91 4.19
CA VAL A 88 10.43 6.78 5.16
C VAL A 88 9.68 8.10 5.23
N TYR A 89 9.03 8.34 6.37
CA TYR A 89 8.49 9.64 6.72
C TYR A 89 9.57 10.47 7.44
N GLN A 90 9.76 11.70 6.98
CA GLN A 90 10.58 12.70 7.64
C GLN A 90 9.76 13.99 7.76
N GLU A 91 9.60 14.48 8.98
CA GLU A 91 9.00 15.78 9.21
C GLU A 91 9.89 16.88 8.63
N LEU A 92 9.44 17.52 7.55
CA LEU A 92 10.05 18.70 7.00
C LEU A 92 9.19 19.89 7.42
N HIS A 93 9.77 20.86 8.12
CA HIS A 93 9.08 22.07 8.61
C HIS A 93 8.63 23.03 7.48
N ASN A 94 8.64 22.58 6.23
CA ASN A 94 8.19 23.35 5.10
C ASN A 94 6.69 23.08 4.95
N HIS A 95 5.90 24.12 5.17
CA HIS A 95 4.45 24.11 5.02
C HIS A 95 4.05 23.25 3.81
N ASP A 96 3.22 22.23 4.05
CA ASP A 96 2.34 21.66 3.05
C ASP A 96 1.42 22.80 2.59
N LEU A 97 1.92 23.67 1.72
CA LEU A 97 1.05 24.58 0.99
C LEU A 97 0.06 23.66 0.26
N PRO A 98 -1.25 23.84 0.47
CA PRO A 98 -2.25 23.17 -0.34
C PRO A 98 -1.97 23.60 -1.77
N ASP A 99 -1.35 22.71 -2.53
CA ASP A 99 -0.96 22.97 -3.90
C ASP A 99 -2.25 23.00 -4.72
N SER A 100 -2.83 24.21 -4.83
CA SER A 100 -4.11 24.52 -5.46
C SER A 100 -4.14 24.23 -6.97
N GLY A 101 -3.09 23.61 -7.51
CA GLY A 101 -2.96 23.17 -8.90
C GLY A 101 -2.52 21.70 -9.08
N LYS A 102 -2.63 20.84 -8.06
CA LYS A 102 -2.28 19.41 -8.22
C LYS A 102 -3.24 18.72 -9.19
N LYS A 103 -2.73 18.42 -10.38
CA LYS A 103 -3.44 17.59 -11.37
C LYS A 103 -3.93 16.28 -10.76
N THR A 104 -5.20 15.94 -11.00
CA THR A 104 -5.80 14.65 -10.64
C THR A 104 -5.07 13.50 -11.34
N TYR A 105 -5.28 12.26 -10.89
CA TYR A 105 -4.71 11.09 -11.57
C TYR A 105 -5.17 10.99 -13.03
N TYR A 106 -6.44 11.29 -13.30
CA TYR A 106 -6.95 11.35 -14.67
C TYR A 106 -6.25 12.45 -15.48
N GLU A 107 -6.16 13.68 -14.97
CA GLU A 107 -5.50 14.79 -15.67
C GLU A 107 -4.01 14.52 -15.98
N ARG A 108 -3.36 13.65 -15.20
CA ARG A 108 -1.99 13.21 -15.45
C ARG A 108 -1.88 12.25 -16.63
N ILE A 109 -2.89 11.42 -16.87
CA ILE A 109 -2.89 10.43 -17.95
C ILE A 109 -3.64 10.90 -19.21
N ALA A 110 -4.56 11.86 -19.08
CA ALA A 110 -5.46 12.30 -20.15
C ALA A 110 -4.75 12.82 -21.40
N GLY A 111 -3.52 13.31 -21.26
CA GLY A 111 -2.67 13.72 -22.40
C GLY A 111 -2.02 12.58 -23.18
N THR A 112 -2.14 11.33 -22.72
CA THR A 112 -1.52 10.15 -23.32
C THR A 112 -2.54 9.05 -23.61
N ILE A 113 -3.46 8.79 -22.66
CA ILE A 113 -4.53 7.80 -22.78
C ILE A 113 -5.84 8.37 -22.23
N LYS A 114 -6.98 7.96 -22.81
CA LYS A 114 -8.33 8.36 -22.38
C LYS A 114 -8.75 7.66 -21.10
N SER A 115 -8.34 6.42 -20.91
CA SER A 115 -8.67 5.64 -19.73
C SER A 115 -7.60 4.60 -19.41
N LEU A 116 -7.52 4.26 -18.13
CA LEU A 116 -6.78 3.10 -17.63
C LEU A 116 -7.76 2.22 -16.85
N HIS A 117 -7.92 0.97 -17.28
CA HIS A 117 -8.75 -0.02 -16.62
C HIS A 117 -7.94 -1.27 -16.33
N ILE A 118 -7.88 -1.65 -15.05
CA ILE A 118 -7.23 -2.87 -14.59
C ILE A 118 -8.23 -3.67 -13.78
N ARG A 119 -8.64 -4.85 -14.26
CA ARG A 119 -9.69 -5.63 -13.56
C ARG A 119 -9.21 -6.17 -12.23
N GLN A 120 -7.95 -6.57 -12.14
CA GLN A 120 -7.38 -7.11 -10.93
C GLN A 120 -5.89 -6.78 -10.79
N ILE A 121 -5.49 -6.36 -9.59
CA ILE A 121 -4.11 -6.19 -9.20
C ILE A 121 -3.88 -7.02 -7.95
N LEU A 122 -2.87 -7.88 -7.99
CA LEU A 122 -2.46 -8.77 -6.92
C LEU A 122 -1.04 -8.42 -6.50
N LEU A 123 -0.85 -8.05 -5.24
CA LEU A 123 0.46 -7.97 -4.60
C LEU A 123 0.53 -9.12 -3.60
N GLU A 124 1.49 -10.02 -3.81
CA GLU A 124 1.59 -11.26 -3.05
C GLU A 124 2.84 -11.22 -2.17
N ASN A 125 2.68 -11.55 -0.88
CA ASN A 125 3.77 -11.64 0.08
C ASN A 125 4.62 -10.35 0.19
N ILE A 126 3.95 -9.21 0.39
CA ILE A 126 4.61 -7.91 0.58
C ILE A 126 5.39 -7.92 1.90
N ASN A 127 6.59 -7.35 1.86
CA ASN A 127 7.37 -6.98 3.03
C ASN A 127 7.51 -5.45 3.09
N LEU A 128 6.87 -4.84 4.08
CA LEU A 128 6.86 -3.40 4.31
C LEU A 128 7.72 -3.04 5.53
N ARG A 129 8.70 -2.18 5.31
CA ARG A 129 9.43 -1.46 6.35
C ARG A 129 8.97 -0.01 6.37
N TYR A 130 8.32 0.41 7.44
CA TYR A 130 7.91 1.80 7.66
C TYR A 130 8.83 2.44 8.69
N GLN A 131 9.46 3.56 8.34
CA GLN A 131 10.32 4.35 9.22
C GLN A 131 9.75 5.75 9.36
N GLU A 132 9.61 6.21 10.59
CA GLU A 132 9.13 7.53 10.95
C GLU A 132 10.24 8.28 11.70
N ASN A 133 10.61 9.46 11.17
CA ASN A 133 11.65 10.33 11.71
C ASN A 133 11.03 11.66 12.15
N VAL A 134 10.70 11.78 13.44
CA VAL A 134 10.04 12.95 14.04
C VAL A 134 10.84 13.40 15.25
N ASN A 135 11.16 14.69 15.37
CA ASN A 135 11.90 15.25 16.52
C ASN A 135 13.13 14.42 16.95
N GLN A 136 13.95 13.98 15.98
CA GLN A 136 15.14 13.14 16.19
C GLN A 136 14.87 11.73 16.76
N HIS A 137 13.61 11.33 16.89
CA HIS A 137 13.22 9.98 17.26
C HIS A 137 12.93 9.17 16.00
N ILE A 138 13.52 7.97 15.94
CA ILE A 138 13.32 7.03 14.84
C ILE A 138 12.45 5.87 15.33
N GLN A 139 11.29 5.69 14.71
CA GLN A 139 10.46 4.52 14.91
C GLN A 139 10.43 3.68 13.65
N ILE A 140 10.69 2.38 13.77
CA ILE A 140 10.67 1.45 12.64
C ILE A 140 9.65 0.35 12.91
N ARG A 141 8.74 0.15 11.97
CA ARG A 141 7.74 -0.92 11.98
C ARG A 141 7.96 -1.82 10.78
N HIS A 142 7.89 -3.13 10.98
CA HIS A 142 7.99 -4.12 9.92
C HIS A 142 6.70 -4.91 9.84
N PHE A 143 6.15 -5.00 8.64
CA PHE A 143 4.99 -5.82 8.34
C PHE A 143 5.38 -6.78 7.23
N LYS A 144 5.14 -8.07 7.42
CA LYS A 144 5.51 -9.14 6.49
C LYS A 144 4.27 -9.94 6.14
N GLU A 145 4.37 -10.69 5.05
CA GLU A 145 3.33 -11.64 4.62
C GLU A 145 1.98 -10.93 4.42
N ILE A 146 2.02 -9.73 3.83
CA ILE A 146 0.81 -8.99 3.47
C ILE A 146 0.45 -9.31 2.03
N ASP A 147 -0.80 -9.68 1.79
CA ASP A 147 -1.36 -9.77 0.45
C ASP A 147 -2.34 -8.62 0.22
N VAL A 148 -2.30 -8.03 -0.98
CA VAL A 148 -3.23 -6.98 -1.39
C VAL A 148 -3.89 -7.36 -2.71
N LYS A 149 -5.21 -7.28 -2.74
CA LYS A 149 -6.01 -7.39 -3.96
C LYS A 149 -6.76 -6.09 -4.20
N ALA A 150 -6.43 -5.40 -5.28
CA ALA A 150 -7.24 -4.31 -5.80
C ALA A 150 -8.11 -4.83 -6.96
N THR A 151 -9.41 -4.56 -6.90
CA THR A 151 -10.40 -5.02 -7.86
C THR A 151 -10.99 -3.84 -8.62
N ASP A 152 -11.00 -3.95 -9.95
CA ASP A 152 -11.61 -3.00 -10.88
C ASP A 152 -11.06 -1.58 -10.71
N LEU A 153 -9.75 -1.37 -10.87
CA LEU A 153 -9.15 -0.03 -10.89
C LEU A 153 -9.55 0.67 -12.19
N LEU A 154 -10.21 1.82 -12.10
CA LEU A 154 -10.63 2.61 -13.25
C LEU A 154 -10.23 4.09 -13.10
N ILE A 155 -9.40 4.59 -14.02
CA ILE A 155 -9.03 6.00 -14.11
C ILE A 155 -9.52 6.54 -15.46
N ASP A 156 -10.57 7.36 -15.42
CA ASP A 156 -11.11 8.09 -16.57
C ASP A 156 -11.71 9.44 -16.10
N ALA A 157 -12.35 10.17 -17.02
CA ALA A 157 -12.95 11.47 -16.75
C ALA A 157 -14.09 11.43 -15.70
N ASN A 158 -14.77 10.29 -15.57
CA ASN A 158 -15.91 10.13 -14.67
C ASN A 158 -15.47 9.60 -13.30
N SER A 159 -14.53 8.65 -13.28
CA SER A 159 -14.11 7.96 -12.08
C SER A 159 -13.38 8.85 -11.08
N GLN A 160 -12.83 9.99 -11.52
CA GLN A 160 -12.22 10.99 -10.63
C GLN A 160 -13.18 11.60 -9.60
N ASN A 161 -14.49 11.54 -9.86
CA ASN A 161 -15.52 12.05 -8.95
C ASN A 161 -16.38 10.92 -8.34
N ASP A 162 -16.06 9.66 -8.64
CA ASP A 162 -16.83 8.50 -8.19
C ASP A 162 -16.49 8.16 -6.74
N LYS A 163 -17.40 8.53 -5.83
CA LYS A 163 -17.27 8.27 -4.39
C LYS A 163 -17.51 6.81 -3.99
N SER A 164 -18.06 5.98 -4.89
CA SER A 164 -18.25 4.55 -4.63
C SER A 164 -16.96 3.75 -4.73
N ARG A 165 -15.91 4.36 -5.29
CA ARG A 165 -14.60 3.74 -5.50
C ARG A 165 -13.60 4.24 -4.48
N PHE A 166 -12.98 3.32 -3.75
CA PHE A 166 -11.85 3.66 -2.90
C PHE A 166 -10.56 3.67 -3.72
N ASN A 167 -9.90 4.83 -3.82
CA ASN A 167 -8.70 5.01 -4.65
C ASN A 167 -8.88 4.43 -6.06
N PHE A 168 -9.98 4.78 -6.74
CA PHE A 168 -10.33 4.34 -8.10
C PHE A 168 -10.68 2.84 -8.24
N CYS A 169 -10.57 2.04 -7.18
CA CYS A 169 -10.93 0.63 -7.17
C CYS A 169 -12.34 0.42 -6.62
N LYS A 170 -13.06 -0.60 -7.11
CA LYS A 170 -14.32 -1.02 -6.48
C LYS A 170 -14.10 -1.68 -5.12
N ASP A 171 -12.99 -2.40 -4.97
CA ASP A 171 -12.58 -3.00 -3.71
C ASP A 171 -11.06 -3.02 -3.59
N ILE A 172 -10.57 -2.74 -2.40
CA ILE A 172 -9.21 -3.06 -1.97
C ILE A 172 -9.33 -3.97 -0.77
N THR A 173 -8.87 -5.21 -0.93
CA THR A 173 -8.73 -6.19 0.13
C THR A 173 -7.27 -6.28 0.55
N VAL A 174 -7.00 -6.14 1.84
CA VAL A 174 -5.66 -6.28 2.45
C VAL A 174 -5.70 -7.42 3.45
N ILE A 175 -4.75 -8.35 3.36
CA ILE A 175 -4.65 -9.52 4.23
C ILE A 175 -3.29 -9.50 4.88
N PHE A 176 -3.24 -9.37 6.21
CA PHE A 176 -2.04 -9.59 7.00
C PHE A 176 -2.04 -11.05 7.46
N ASN A 177 -1.13 -11.87 6.95
CA ASN A 177 -0.97 -13.24 7.41
C ASN A 177 -0.09 -13.27 8.67
N ASN A 178 -0.38 -14.19 9.58
CA ASN A 178 0.36 -14.40 10.83
C ASN A 178 0.56 -13.11 11.64
N TYR A 179 -0.49 -12.27 11.71
CA TYR A 179 -0.46 -10.98 12.37
C TYR A 179 -0.20 -11.15 13.87
N LYS A 180 0.82 -10.46 14.38
CA LYS A 180 1.22 -10.54 15.78
C LYS A 180 1.73 -9.20 16.28
N GLY A 181 1.62 -8.97 17.57
CA GLY A 181 2.19 -7.81 18.21
C GLY A 181 1.94 -7.78 19.71
N GLU A 182 2.32 -6.66 20.30
CA GLU A 182 2.28 -6.44 21.74
C GLU A 182 1.55 -5.11 22.00
N THR A 183 0.93 -4.98 23.17
CA THR A 183 0.44 -3.67 23.60
C THR A 183 1.61 -2.73 23.88
N PRO A 184 1.42 -1.39 23.81
CA PRO A 184 2.50 -0.45 24.10
C PRO A 184 3.16 -0.64 25.49
N SER A 185 2.37 -1.10 26.47
CA SER A 185 2.84 -1.45 27.81
C SER A 185 3.62 -2.77 27.90
N LYS A 186 3.65 -3.57 26.82
CA LYS A 186 4.20 -4.93 26.76
C LYS A 186 3.59 -5.90 27.80
N SER A 187 2.40 -5.58 28.28
CA SER A 187 1.69 -6.41 29.27
C SER A 187 0.82 -7.47 28.60
N TYR A 188 0.46 -7.30 27.32
CA TYR A 188 -0.31 -8.26 26.54
C TYR A 188 0.31 -8.45 25.18
N GLN A 189 0.16 -9.67 24.67
CA GLN A 189 0.46 -10.04 23.29
C GLN A 189 -0.83 -10.42 22.57
N TYR A 190 -0.88 -10.12 21.28
CA TYR A 190 -1.94 -10.55 20.39
C TYR A 190 -1.36 -11.27 19.17
N GLN A 191 -2.10 -12.26 18.70
CA GLN A 191 -1.82 -12.99 17.48
C GLN A 191 -3.13 -13.32 16.76
N ALA A 192 -3.08 -13.39 15.43
CA ALA A 192 -4.15 -13.87 14.58
C ALA A 192 -3.53 -14.59 13.38
N LYS A 193 -4.16 -15.67 12.92
CA LYS A 193 -3.75 -16.33 11.67
C LYS A 193 -3.86 -15.39 10.48
N SER A 194 -4.92 -14.58 10.44
CA SER A 194 -5.07 -13.53 9.44
C SER A 194 -5.88 -12.36 9.96
N LEU A 195 -5.51 -11.16 9.55
CA LEU A 195 -6.35 -9.95 9.63
C LEU A 195 -6.66 -9.51 8.20
N THR A 196 -7.94 -9.47 7.84
CA THR A 196 -8.41 -9.07 6.51
C THR A 196 -9.23 -7.81 6.61
N PHE A 197 -8.89 -6.81 5.80
CA PHE A 197 -9.70 -5.61 5.56
C PHE A 197 -10.26 -5.66 4.14
N SER A 198 -11.48 -5.18 3.92
CA SER A 198 -12.07 -4.95 2.60
C SER A 198 -12.79 -3.61 2.57
N SER A 199 -12.44 -2.76 1.60
CA SER A 199 -13.05 -1.43 1.46
C SER A 199 -14.51 -1.51 1.01
N SER A 200 -14.86 -2.44 0.10
CA SER A 200 -16.24 -2.58 -0.39
C SER A 200 -17.19 -3.19 0.65
N LYS A 201 -16.67 -4.06 1.52
CA LYS A 201 -17.44 -4.66 2.62
C LYS A 201 -17.43 -3.82 3.89
N GLU A 202 -16.60 -2.77 3.92
CA GLU A 202 -16.39 -1.90 5.08
C GLU A 202 -16.18 -2.71 6.35
N ASN A 203 -15.31 -3.72 6.30
CA ASN A 203 -15.12 -4.61 7.42
C ASN A 203 -13.67 -5.01 7.66
N ILE A 204 -13.42 -5.39 8.91
CA ILE A 204 -12.20 -6.04 9.33
C ILE A 204 -12.58 -7.39 9.91
N LYS A 205 -11.88 -8.45 9.48
CA LYS A 205 -12.05 -9.81 9.99
C LYS A 205 -10.73 -10.33 10.51
N LEU A 206 -10.73 -10.83 11.74
CA LEU A 206 -9.62 -11.60 12.31
C LEU A 206 -10.02 -13.06 12.35
N VAL A 207 -9.08 -13.95 12.05
CA VAL A 207 -9.25 -15.41 12.12
C VAL A 207 -8.22 -15.99 13.08
N ASP A 208 -8.63 -16.93 13.92
CA ASP A 208 -7.84 -17.58 14.96
C ASP A 208 -7.13 -16.56 15.87
N ALA A 209 -7.91 -15.64 16.44
CA ALA A 209 -7.41 -14.54 17.24
C ALA A 209 -7.18 -14.96 18.70
N VAL A 210 -6.01 -14.63 19.22
CA VAL A 210 -5.62 -14.89 20.61
C VAL A 210 -5.03 -13.62 21.20
N PHE A 211 -5.51 -13.24 22.38
CA PHE A 211 -5.04 -12.12 23.18
C PHE A 211 -4.74 -12.63 24.58
N MET A 212 -3.49 -12.51 25.04
CA MET A 212 -3.05 -13.11 26.29
C MET A 212 -2.07 -12.21 27.03
N PRO A 213 -2.06 -12.24 28.37
CA PRO A 213 -1.08 -11.52 29.16
C PRO A 213 0.32 -12.06 28.89
N GLN A 214 1.30 -11.17 28.88
CA GLN A 214 2.71 -11.51 28.76
C GLN A 214 3.32 -11.58 30.15
N LYS A 215 3.87 -12.74 30.54
CA LYS A 215 4.52 -12.89 31.86
C LYS A 215 5.79 -12.03 31.89
N LEU A 216 5.71 -10.86 32.53
CA LEU A 216 6.87 -10.04 32.82
C LEU A 216 7.71 -10.73 33.90
N ALA A 217 9.01 -10.92 33.65
CA ALA A 217 9.92 -11.64 34.55
C ALA A 217 10.05 -10.99 35.95
N VAL A 218 9.57 -9.77 36.14
CA VAL A 218 9.69 -8.99 37.38
C VAL A 218 8.39 -8.23 37.64
N GLN A 219 7.33 -8.90 38.09
CA GLN A 219 6.26 -8.23 38.85
C GLN A 219 5.46 -9.24 39.69
N LYS A 220 5.88 -9.40 40.95
CA LYS A 220 4.99 -9.80 42.05
C LYS A 220 4.14 -8.58 42.43
N LEU A 221 3.09 -8.22 41.67
CA LEU A 221 2.17 -7.17 42.10
C LEU A 221 0.71 -7.45 41.68
N LYS A 222 -0.08 -7.78 42.72
CA LYS A 222 -1.55 -7.76 42.87
C LYS A 222 -2.37 -8.62 41.90
N PRO A 223 -3.53 -9.16 42.35
CA PRO A 223 -4.43 -9.92 41.49
C PRO A 223 -5.17 -8.97 40.55
N ASN A 224 -4.47 -8.43 39.56
CA ASN A 224 -5.16 -7.90 38.40
C ASN A 224 -5.67 -9.12 37.62
N VAL A 225 -6.96 -9.12 37.28
CA VAL A 225 -7.59 -10.21 36.55
C VAL A 225 -6.87 -10.36 35.21
N ASP A 226 -6.03 -11.37 35.10
CA ASP A 226 -5.34 -11.75 33.87
C ASP A 226 -6.39 -12.21 32.85
N PHE A 227 -6.78 -11.32 31.94
CA PHE A 227 -7.76 -11.62 30.92
C PHE A 227 -7.08 -12.27 29.71
N SER A 228 -7.47 -13.50 29.40
CA SER A 228 -7.10 -14.14 28.14
C SER A 228 -8.34 -14.34 27.29
N PHE A 229 -8.18 -14.14 25.99
CA PHE A 229 -9.25 -14.26 25.02
C PHE A 229 -8.75 -15.06 23.82
N LYS A 230 -9.52 -16.06 23.42
CA LYS A 230 -9.28 -16.87 22.22
C LYS A 230 -10.60 -17.05 21.50
N THR A 231 -10.57 -16.84 20.19
CA THR A 231 -11.75 -17.01 19.33
C THR A 231 -11.32 -17.46 17.94
N ASP A 232 -12.18 -18.22 17.28
CA ASP A 232 -11.99 -18.64 15.89
C ASP A 232 -12.12 -17.45 14.94
N SER A 233 -12.98 -16.47 15.26
CA SER A 233 -13.07 -15.24 14.47
C SER A 233 -13.61 -14.03 15.24
N ILE A 234 -13.23 -12.84 14.76
CA ILE A 234 -13.82 -11.55 15.12
C ILE A 234 -14.14 -10.85 13.80
N GLN A 235 -15.31 -10.24 13.69
CA GLN A 235 -15.67 -9.41 12.55
C GLN A 235 -16.21 -8.07 13.03
N ILE A 236 -15.59 -6.99 12.55
CA ILE A 236 -16.03 -5.62 12.76
C ILE A 236 -16.65 -5.17 11.44
N ASN A 237 -17.96 -4.95 11.43
CA ASN A 237 -18.68 -4.42 10.27
C ASN A 237 -18.79 -2.90 10.34
N GLN A 238 -19.05 -2.26 9.21
CA GLN A 238 -19.18 -0.79 9.11
C GLN A 238 -17.95 -0.06 9.65
N PHE A 239 -16.77 -0.61 9.37
CA PHE A 239 -15.49 0.00 9.70
C PHE A 239 -15.25 1.22 8.81
N ASP A 240 -15.37 2.41 9.41
CA ASP A 240 -15.06 3.68 8.76
C ASP A 240 -13.56 3.86 8.54
N TYR A 241 -13.06 3.25 7.48
CA TYR A 241 -11.66 3.32 7.08
C TYR A 241 -11.27 4.72 6.56
N GLN A 242 -12.22 5.54 6.13
CA GLN A 242 -11.92 6.89 5.60
C GLN A 242 -11.45 7.79 6.74
N SER A 243 -12.20 7.80 7.84
CA SER A 243 -11.81 8.50 9.07
C SER A 243 -10.49 7.96 9.62
N PHE A 244 -10.30 6.63 9.63
CA PHE A 244 -9.08 6.01 10.14
C PHE A 244 -7.80 6.46 9.39
N ILE A 245 -7.87 6.64 8.08
CA ILE A 245 -6.73 7.05 7.25
C ILE A 245 -6.46 8.55 7.36
N SER A 246 -7.49 9.38 7.61
CA SER A 246 -7.33 10.84 7.73
C SER A 246 -6.70 11.33 9.04
N TYR A 247 -6.59 10.48 10.07
CA TYR A 247 -6.01 10.83 11.39
C TYR A 247 -4.48 10.66 11.47
N ARG A 248 -3.78 10.49 10.34
CA ARG A 248 -2.31 10.38 10.27
C ARG A 248 -1.67 11.45 9.41
#